data_AF-A0A7W7G5J3-F1
#
_entry.id   AF-A0A7W7G5J3-F1
#
_cell.length_a   1.000
_cell.length_b   1.000
_cell.length_c   1.000
_cell.angle_alpha   90.00
_cell.angle_beta   90.00
_cell.angle_gamma   90.00
#
_symmetry.space_group_name_H-M   'P 1'
#
loop_
_entity.id
_entity.type
_entity.pdbx_description
1 polymer ?
#
loop_
_entity_poly.entity_id
_entity_poly.type
_entity_poly.pdbx_seq_one_letter_code
_entity_poly.pdbx_strand_id
1 'polypeptide(L)'
;MTRDNVNTEAAEGDRDRRFHGGAPAHLDDDELARRTDEERAEAGVTDYNPADVPPATDDPVPYDPAADLVEQDIESVTARQESEGETTPLTEDNPFPPTRYSE
;
A
#
# COMPACT_ATOMS: atom_id res chain seq x y z
N MET A 1 -34.82 -16.42 -8.61
CA MET A 1 -33.46 -15.86 -8.78
C MET A 1 -33.24 -15.57 -10.25
N THR A 2 -33.68 -14.40 -10.72
CA THR A 2 -33.35 -13.89 -12.06
C THR A 2 -32.15 -12.96 -11.86
N ARG A 3 -30.99 -13.36 -12.40
CA ARG A 3 -29.83 -12.47 -12.48
C ARG A 3 -30.08 -11.52 -13.64
N ASP A 4 -30.13 -10.23 -13.33
CA ASP A 4 -30.18 -9.17 -14.32
C ASP A 4 -28.94 -9.24 -15.22
N ASN A 5 -29.18 -9.37 -16.52
CA ASN A 5 -28.15 -9.31 -17.55
C ASN A 5 -27.71 -7.85 -17.68
N VAL A 6 -26.58 -7.50 -17.08
CA VAL A 6 -25.84 -6.28 -17.43
C VAL A 6 -25.33 -6.42 -18.86
N ASN A 7 -26.06 -5.84 -19.81
CA ASN A 7 -25.67 -5.70 -21.20
C ASN A 7 -24.61 -4.60 -21.28
N THR A 8 -23.33 -4.97 -21.20
CA THR A 8 -22.24 -4.11 -21.64
C THR A 8 -22.19 -4.18 -23.16
N GLU A 9 -22.99 -3.34 -23.84
CA GLU A 9 -22.89 -3.12 -25.28
C GLU A 9 -21.59 -2.38 -25.61
N ALA A 10 -20.45 -3.06 -25.44
CA ALA A 10 -19.22 -2.69 -26.12
C ALA A 10 -19.49 -2.90 -27.62
N ALA A 11 -19.43 -1.80 -28.38
CA ALA A 11 -19.70 -1.78 -29.82
C ALA A 11 -19.12 -3.02 -30.52
N GLU A 12 -19.98 -3.83 -31.14
CA GLU A 12 -19.60 -4.98 -31.95
C GLU A 12 -18.97 -4.50 -33.26
N GLY A 13 -17.78 -3.93 -33.17
CA GLY A 13 -16.89 -3.73 -34.31
C GLY A 13 -16.12 -5.02 -34.61
N ASP A 14 -15.87 -5.30 -35.88
CA ASP A 14 -15.04 -6.42 -36.36
C ASP A 14 -13.74 -6.50 -35.53
N ARG A 15 -13.63 -7.55 -34.71
CA ARG A 15 -12.48 -7.73 -33.82
C ARG A 15 -11.27 -8.12 -34.67
N ASP A 16 -10.45 -7.14 -35.01
CA ASP A 16 -9.16 -7.36 -35.65
C ASP A 16 -8.24 -8.13 -34.69
N ARG A 17 -8.15 -9.44 -34.89
CA ARG A 17 -7.34 -10.37 -34.06
C ARG A 17 -5.84 -10.11 -34.12
N ARG A 18 -5.38 -9.18 -34.96
CA ARG A 18 -3.97 -8.76 -35.05
C ARG A 18 -3.58 -7.76 -33.95
N PHE A 19 -4.56 -7.09 -33.36
CA PHE A 19 -4.36 -6.28 -32.18
C PHE A 19 -4.90 -7.05 -30.98
N HIS A 20 -4.01 -7.44 -30.06
CA HIS A 20 -4.45 -7.91 -28.75
C HIS A 20 -5.28 -6.78 -28.13
N GLY A 21 -6.50 -7.08 -27.69
CA GLY A 21 -7.41 -6.13 -27.05
C GLY A 21 -6.90 -5.70 -25.68
N GLY A 22 -5.73 -5.06 -25.65
CA GLY A 22 -5.20 -4.35 -24.50
C GLY A 22 -5.75 -2.93 -24.44
N ALA A 23 -5.69 -2.34 -23.26
CA ALA A 23 -5.94 -0.92 -23.12
C ALA A 23 -4.95 -0.13 -24.00
N PRO A 24 -5.38 0.99 -24.60
CA PRO A 24 -4.49 1.84 -25.38
C PRO A 24 -3.29 2.27 -24.53
N ALA A 25 -2.14 2.48 -25.18
CA ALA A 25 -0.91 2.91 -24.48
C ALA A 25 -1.07 4.23 -23.72
N HIS A 26 -1.99 5.08 -24.18
CA HIS A 26 -2.37 6.33 -23.53
C HIS A 26 -3.89 6.44 -23.55
N LEU A 27 -4.47 6.65 -22.36
CA LEU A 27 -5.85 7.10 -22.23
C LEU A 27 -5.88 8.62 -22.47
N ASP A 28 -7.03 9.11 -22.89
CA ASP A 28 -7.27 10.55 -22.96
C ASP A 28 -7.51 11.06 -21.54
N ASP A 29 -6.50 11.75 -20.99
CA ASP A 29 -6.53 12.26 -19.61
C ASP A 29 -7.63 13.30 -19.42
N ASP A 30 -7.99 14.08 -20.45
CA ASP A 30 -9.06 15.08 -20.39
C ASP A 30 -10.43 14.39 -20.31
N GLU A 31 -10.63 13.34 -21.11
CA GLU A 31 -11.85 12.51 -21.06
C GLU A 31 -11.97 11.77 -19.72
N LEU A 32 -10.85 11.24 -19.21
CA LEU A 32 -10.83 10.56 -17.91
C LEU A 32 -11.15 11.52 -16.75
N ALA A 33 -10.60 12.73 -16.80
CA ALA A 33 -10.90 13.78 -15.82
C ALA A 33 -12.40 14.14 -15.85
N ARG A 34 -12.97 14.36 -17.05
CA ARG A 34 -14.41 14.68 -17.17
C ARG A 34 -15.30 13.59 -16.58
N ARG A 35 -15.02 12.31 -16.87
CA ARG A 35 -15.79 11.18 -16.32
C ARG A 35 -15.67 11.09 -14.80
N THR A 36 -14.47 11.32 -14.27
CA THR A 36 -14.25 11.33 -12.82
C THR A 36 -15.10 12.40 -12.14
N ASP A 37 -15.19 13.59 -12.73
CA ASP A 37 -16.01 14.68 -12.18
C ASP A 37 -17.51 14.36 -12.26
N GLU A 38 -17.97 13.79 -13.37
CA GLU A 38 -19.36 13.32 -13.53
C GLU A 38 -19.71 12.26 -12.46
N GLU A 39 -18.84 11.27 -12.26
CA GLU A 39 -19.02 10.22 -11.25
C GLU A 39 -18.98 10.78 -9.82
N ARG A 40 -18.08 11.72 -9.51
CA ARG A 40 -18.04 12.40 -8.20
C ARG A 40 -19.33 13.16 -7.94
N ALA A 41 -19.86 13.86 -8.96
CA ALA A 41 -21.10 14.60 -8.85
C ALA A 41 -22.31 13.67 -8.64
N GLU A 42 -22.39 12.56 -9.38
CA GLU A 42 -23.45 11.56 -9.22
C GLU A 42 -23.39 10.88 -7.84
N ALA A 43 -22.19 10.54 -7.37
CA ALA A 43 -21.99 9.93 -6.06
C ALA A 43 -22.11 10.93 -4.90
N GLY A 44 -22.26 12.24 -5.19
CA GLY A 44 -22.28 13.30 -4.18
C GLY A 44 -20.98 13.39 -3.38
N VAL A 45 -19.86 12.93 -3.94
CA VAL A 45 -18.55 12.91 -3.28
C VAL A 45 -17.93 14.30 -3.37
N THR A 46 -17.81 14.95 -2.22
CA THR A 46 -17.12 16.24 -2.09
C THR A 46 -15.62 16.05 -1.93
N ASP A 47 -14.86 17.12 -2.16
CA ASP A 47 -13.44 17.14 -1.86
C ASP A 47 -13.18 16.92 -0.37
N TYR A 48 -12.05 16.27 -0.08
CA TYR A 48 -11.63 16.03 1.29
C TYR A 48 -11.34 17.35 1.99
N ASN A 49 -11.99 17.57 3.13
CA ASN A 49 -11.78 18.72 4.00
C ASN A 49 -11.33 18.22 5.38
N PRO A 50 -10.09 18.51 5.81
CA PRO A 50 -9.60 18.10 7.13
C PRO A 50 -10.47 18.59 8.30
N ALA A 51 -11.22 19.68 8.13
CA ALA A 51 -12.13 20.20 9.15
C ALA A 51 -13.41 19.37 9.30
N ASP A 52 -13.77 18.57 8.29
CA ASP A 52 -14.93 17.66 8.33
C ASP A 52 -14.55 16.30 8.94
N VAL A 53 -13.26 16.05 9.19
CA VAL A 53 -12.79 14.85 9.90
C VAL A 53 -13.01 15.06 11.40
N PRO A 54 -13.88 14.29 12.05
CA PRO A 54 -14.05 14.37 13.49
C PRO A 54 -12.73 14.02 14.19
N PRO A 55 -12.44 14.61 15.36
CA PRO A 55 -11.24 14.25 16.11
C PRO A 55 -11.26 12.75 16.43
N ALA A 56 -10.08 12.14 16.50
CA ALA A 56 -9.96 10.77 17.04
C ALA A 56 -10.57 10.75 18.45
N THR A 57 -11.48 9.81 18.69
CA THR A 57 -12.22 9.69 19.95
C THR A 57 -11.77 8.50 20.78
N ASP A 58 -11.02 7.59 20.16
CA ASP A 58 -10.36 6.49 20.82
C ASP A 58 -9.16 6.97 21.63
N ASP A 59 -9.04 6.46 22.85
CA ASP A 59 -7.83 6.61 23.63
C ASP A 59 -6.71 5.80 22.96
N PRO A 60 -5.46 6.32 22.94
CA PRO A 60 -4.35 5.56 22.42
C PRO A 60 -4.19 4.26 23.22
N VAL A 61 -4.11 3.14 22.53
CA VAL A 61 -3.84 1.84 23.16
C VAL A 61 -2.42 1.90 23.74
N PRO A 62 -2.21 1.59 25.03
CA PRO A 62 -0.87 1.55 25.59
C PRO A 62 -0.05 0.47 24.88
N TYR A 63 1.11 0.85 24.36
CA TYR A 63 2.05 -0.06 23.74
C TYR A 63 2.98 -0.64 24.82
N ASP A 64 3.03 -1.97 24.91
CA ASP A 64 3.98 -2.70 25.74
C ASP A 64 4.87 -3.58 24.85
N PRO A 65 6.14 -3.18 24.60
CA PRO A 65 7.04 -3.97 23.77
C PRO A 65 7.31 -5.34 24.39
N ALA A 66 7.22 -5.49 25.71
CA ALA A 66 7.41 -6.78 26.37
C ALA A 66 6.26 -7.76 26.10
N ALA A 67 5.10 -7.28 25.65
CA ALA A 67 3.95 -8.11 25.26
C ALA A 67 3.89 -8.38 23.75
N ASP A 68 4.73 -7.72 22.95
CA ASP A 68 4.76 -7.88 21.50
C ASP A 68 5.64 -9.07 21.10
N LEU A 69 5.02 -10.11 20.52
CA LEU A 69 5.73 -11.31 20.09
C LEU A 69 6.72 -11.05 18.95
N VAL A 70 6.46 -10.05 18.11
CA VAL A 70 7.37 -9.69 17.02
C VAL A 70 8.64 -9.07 17.59
N GLU A 71 8.50 -8.16 18.57
CA GLU A 71 9.66 -7.58 19.26
C GLU A 71 10.46 -8.64 20.02
N GLN A 72 9.78 -9.53 20.77
CA GLN A 72 10.47 -10.63 21.46
C GLN A 72 11.25 -11.53 20.50
N ASP A 73 10.68 -11.85 19.33
CA ASP A 73 11.36 -12.65 18.31
C ASP A 73 12.61 -11.93 17.77
N ILE A 74 12.47 -10.65 17.40
CA ILE A 74 13.57 -9.80 16.92
C ILE A 74 14.69 -9.70 17.96
N GLU A 75 14.36 -9.43 19.22
CA GLU A 75 15.33 -9.36 20.32
C GLU A 75 16.04 -10.70 20.51
N SER A 76 15.30 -11.82 20.46
CA SER A 76 15.88 -13.16 20.62
C SER A 76 16.84 -13.53 19.49
N VAL A 77 16.48 -13.18 18.25
CA VAL A 77 17.29 -13.41 17.05
C VAL A 77 18.53 -12.53 17.07
N THR A 78 18.40 -11.27 17.48
CA THR A 78 19.54 -10.35 17.65
C THR A 78 20.50 -10.86 18.73
N ALA A 79 19.99 -11.22 19.90
CA ALA A 79 20.80 -11.72 21.01
C ALA A 79 21.57 -13.00 20.64
N ARG A 80 20.94 -13.93 19.91
CA ARG A 80 21.63 -15.11 19.39
C ARG A 80 22.78 -14.71 18.45
N GLN A 81 22.50 -13.87 17.44
CA GLN A 81 23.50 -13.45 16.45
C GLN A 81 24.70 -12.75 17.10
N GLU A 82 24.47 -11.88 18.08
CA GLU A 82 25.54 -11.23 18.84
C GLU A 82 26.35 -12.23 19.68
N SER A 83 25.68 -13.21 20.31
CA SER A 83 26.36 -14.24 21.10
C SER A 83 27.21 -15.20 20.25
N GLU A 84 26.79 -15.45 19.01
CA GLU A 84 27.51 -16.27 18.03
C GLU A 84 28.56 -15.46 17.25
N GLY A 85 28.59 -14.14 17.43
CA GLY A 85 29.51 -13.23 16.75
C GLY A 85 29.15 -12.99 15.27
N GLU A 86 27.94 -13.33 14.85
CA GLU A 86 27.41 -13.05 13.50
C GLU A 86 27.22 -11.53 13.29
N THR A 87 26.86 -10.81 14.37
CA THR A 87 26.69 -9.36 14.40
C THR A 87 27.34 -8.73 15.63
N THR A 88 27.74 -7.46 15.53
CA THR A 88 28.27 -6.68 16.66
C THR A 88 27.23 -5.65 17.11
N PRO A 89 26.99 -5.47 18.42
CA PRO A 89 26.08 -4.44 18.91
C PRO A 89 26.51 -3.04 18.43
N LEU A 90 25.52 -2.19 18.18
CA LEU A 90 25.75 -0.80 17.83
C LEU A 90 26.21 -0.03 19.08
N THR A 91 27.36 0.64 18.98
CA THR A 91 27.95 1.47 20.05
C THR A 91 28.47 2.78 19.48
N GLU A 92 28.90 3.73 20.32
CA GLU A 92 29.52 4.98 19.81
C GLU A 92 30.78 4.71 18.96
N ASP A 93 31.53 3.66 19.27
CA ASP A 93 32.72 3.23 18.52
C ASP A 93 32.37 2.34 17.31
N ASN A 94 31.14 1.79 17.27
CA ASN A 94 30.60 0.98 16.18
C ASN A 94 29.18 1.45 15.80
N PRO A 95 29.01 2.70 15.32
CA PRO A 95 27.69 3.28 15.08
C PRO A 95 27.01 2.72 13.83
N PHE A 96 27.77 2.03 12.98
CA PHE A 96 27.32 1.39 11.75
C PHE A 96 28.05 0.06 11.56
N PRO A 97 27.46 -0.91 10.86
CA PRO A 97 28.16 -2.14 10.50
C PRO A 97 29.45 -1.81 9.72
N PRO A 98 30.51 -2.64 9.85
CA PRO A 98 31.78 -2.36 9.21
C PRO A 98 31.63 -2.40 7.68
N THR A 99 32.36 -1.53 6.98
CA THR A 99 32.38 -1.53 5.50
C THR A 99 33.05 -2.77 4.91
N ARG A 100 33.75 -3.55 5.75
CA ARG A 100 34.39 -4.82 5.42
C ARG A 100 34.22 -5.77 6.60
N TYR A 101 33.71 -6.97 6.35
CA TYR A 101 33.71 -8.07 7.31
C TYR A 101 35.08 -8.76 7.31
N SER A 102 35.51 -9.29 8.45
CA SER A 102 36.66 -10.18 8.55
C SER A 102 36.47 -11.38 7.61
N GLU A 103 37.49 -11.75 6.83
CA GLU A 103 37.49 -12.99 6.02
C GLU A 103 37.47 -14.26 6.88
#